data_AF-H1VGC2-F1
#
_entry.id   AF-H1VGC2-F1
#
_cell.length_a   1.000
_cell.length_b   1.000
_cell.length_c   1.000
_cell.angle_alpha   90.00
_cell.angle_beta   90.00
_cell.angle_gamma   90.00
#
_symmetry.space_group_name_H-M   'P 1'
#
loop_
_entity.id
_entity.type
_entity.pdbx_description
1 polymer ?
#
loop_
_entity_poly.entity_id
_entity_poly.type
_entity_poly.pdbx_seq_one_letter_code
_entity_poly.pdbx_strand_id
1 'polypeptide(L)'
;MHWLTTFVPAVTALLWEPVLGDPTPKYNPLPPPREQARIQNAWTEERKAGIPALLKKHGVEAWVISQREYAEETVFWSLKPASTFSARRRTTCLFLAEPLAALSSSTSSPPEGSFASTQQPGCVVGWTSDVWATLKSQLEAANPATVA
;
A
#
# COMPACT_ATOMS: atom_id res chain seq x y z
N MET A 1 70.01 -28.69 12.55
CA MET A 1 69.76 -28.52 11.10
C MET A 1 68.30 -28.81 10.85
N HIS A 2 67.53 -27.73 10.59
CA HIS A 2 66.25 -27.70 9.84
C HIS A 2 65.08 -28.47 10.51
N TRP A 3 63.85 -27.99 10.64
CA TRP A 3 63.15 -26.82 10.12
C TRP A 3 61.75 -26.78 10.78
N LEU A 4 61.28 -25.58 11.16
CA LEU A 4 59.89 -25.33 11.51
C LEU A 4 59.05 -25.37 10.23
N THR A 5 58.06 -26.26 10.17
CA THR A 5 57.05 -26.27 9.12
C THR A 5 56.02 -25.19 9.43
N THR A 6 56.15 -24.03 8.80
CA THR A 6 55.09 -23.01 8.78
C THR A 6 53.95 -23.52 7.90
N PHE A 7 52.83 -23.88 8.54
CA PHE A 7 51.55 -24.04 7.86
C PHE A 7 51.07 -22.66 7.39
N VAL A 8 51.05 -22.45 6.07
CA VAL A 8 50.35 -21.31 5.45
C VAL A 8 48.91 -21.75 5.26
N PRO A 9 47.91 -21.17 5.95
CA PRO A 9 46.53 -21.44 5.61
C PRO A 9 46.28 -20.84 4.22
N ALA A 10 45.88 -21.70 3.28
CA ALA A 10 45.41 -21.29 1.97
C ALA A 10 44.22 -20.35 2.17
N VAL A 11 44.41 -19.06 1.88
CA VAL A 11 43.31 -18.12 1.72
C VAL A 11 42.54 -18.59 0.48
N THR A 12 41.40 -19.25 0.72
CA THR A 12 40.41 -19.51 -0.32
C THR A 12 39.92 -18.16 -0.81
N ALA A 13 40.47 -17.70 -1.93
CA ALA A 13 39.90 -16.60 -2.67
C ALA A 13 38.47 -17.04 -3.07
N LEU A 14 37.47 -16.46 -2.40
CA LEU A 14 36.11 -16.41 -2.90
C LEU A 14 36.20 -15.75 -4.28
N LEU A 15 36.19 -16.57 -5.32
CA LEU A 15 36.06 -16.13 -6.70
C LEU A 15 34.69 -15.47 -6.80
N TRP A 16 34.66 -14.15 -6.67
CA TRP A 16 33.61 -13.35 -7.26
C TRP A 16 33.72 -13.59 -8.77
N GLU A 17 32.91 -14.50 -9.29
CA GLU A 17 32.73 -14.62 -10.73
C GLU A 17 31.89 -13.41 -11.15
N PRO A 18 32.47 -12.42 -11.85
CA PRO A 18 31.64 -11.40 -12.45
C PRO A 18 30.71 -12.13 -13.40
N VAL A 19 29.40 -11.98 -13.21
CA VAL A 19 28.44 -12.33 -14.26
C VAL A 19 28.80 -11.44 -15.45
N LEU A 20 29.57 -12.00 -16.40
CA LEU A 20 29.86 -11.38 -17.68
C LEU A 20 28.57 -11.47 -18.50
N GLY A 21 27.62 -10.58 -18.19
CA GLY A 21 26.50 -10.31 -19.07
C GLY A 21 27.03 -9.79 -20.40
N ASP A 22 26.33 -10.14 -21.48
CA ASP A 22 26.55 -9.53 -22.79
C ASP A 22 26.49 -8.00 -22.65
N PRO A 23 27.59 -7.27 -22.91
CA PRO A 23 27.65 -5.82 -22.69
C PRO A 23 26.86 -5.04 -23.74
N THR A 24 26.32 -5.71 -24.76
CA THR A 24 25.51 -5.04 -25.78
C THR A 24 24.17 -4.59 -25.17
N PRO A 25 23.81 -3.29 -25.29
CA PRO A 25 22.52 -2.81 -24.83
C PRO A 25 21.38 -3.52 -25.57
N LYS A 26 20.49 -4.19 -24.83
CA LYS A 26 19.30 -4.84 -25.38
C LYS A 26 18.06 -4.02 -25.04
N TYR A 27 17.21 -3.81 -26.03
CA TYR A 27 15.92 -3.16 -25.81
C TYR A 27 14.96 -4.16 -25.15
N ASN A 28 14.57 -3.86 -23.90
CA ASN A 28 13.54 -4.59 -23.19
C ASN A 28 12.26 -3.75 -23.22
N PRO A 29 11.29 -4.05 -24.10
CA PRO A 29 10.06 -3.28 -24.16
C PRO A 29 9.29 -3.38 -22.85
N LEU A 30 8.73 -2.26 -22.41
CA LEU A 30 7.75 -2.28 -21.32
C LEU A 30 6.44 -2.93 -21.79
N PRO A 31 5.66 -3.53 -20.87
CA PRO A 31 4.33 -4.01 -21.18
C PRO A 31 3.42 -2.89 -21.73
N PRO A 32 2.30 -3.22 -22.41
CA PRO A 32 1.31 -2.22 -22.81
C PRO A 32 0.78 -1.40 -21.61
N PRO A 33 0.35 -0.14 -21.77
CA PRO A 33 -0.06 0.71 -20.64
C PRO A 33 -1.15 0.11 -19.74
N ARG A 34 -2.08 -0.66 -20.31
CA ARG A 34 -3.12 -1.36 -19.54
C ARG A 34 -2.53 -2.42 -18.61
N GLU A 35 -1.51 -3.14 -19.08
CA GLU A 35 -0.82 -4.15 -18.29
C GLU A 35 0.05 -3.50 -17.20
N GLN A 36 0.74 -2.41 -17.54
CA GLN A 36 1.45 -1.60 -16.53
C GLN A 36 0.50 -1.11 -15.43
N ALA A 37 -0.68 -0.61 -15.80
CA ALA A 37 -1.68 -0.17 -14.83
C ALA A 37 -2.19 -1.32 -13.95
N ARG A 38 -2.38 -2.51 -14.50
CA ARG A 38 -2.75 -3.72 -13.76
C ARG A 38 -1.69 -4.09 -12.72
N ILE A 39 -0.41 -4.10 -13.12
CA ILE A 39 0.73 -4.40 -12.25
C ILE A 39 0.85 -3.35 -11.13
N GLN A 40 0.83 -2.06 -11.49
CA GLN A 40 0.91 -0.97 -10.51
C GLN A 40 -0.25 -1.01 -9.51
N ASN A 41 -1.47 -1.27 -9.98
CA ASN A 41 -2.63 -1.40 -9.09
C ASN A 41 -2.48 -2.60 -8.13
N ALA A 42 -1.94 -3.73 -8.59
CA ALA A 42 -1.68 -4.87 -7.72
C ALA A 42 -0.72 -4.50 -6.56
N TRP A 43 0.37 -3.78 -6.87
CA TRP A 43 1.28 -3.26 -5.84
C TRP A 43 0.65 -2.19 -4.94
N THR A 44 -0.25 -1.37 -5.48
CA THR A 44 -1.02 -0.40 -4.68
C THR A 44 -1.93 -1.11 -3.69
N GLU A 45 -2.62 -2.16 -4.09
CA GLU A 45 -3.49 -2.94 -3.19
C GLU A 45 -2.68 -3.67 -2.12
N GLU A 46 -1.52 -4.24 -2.47
CA GLU A 46 -0.60 -4.84 -1.50
C GLU A 46 -0.16 -3.82 -0.43
N ARG A 47 0.23 -2.60 -0.86
CA ARG A 47 0.61 -1.53 0.07
C ARG A 47 -0.55 -1.09 0.95
N LYS A 48 -1.75 -0.93 0.39
CA LYS A 48 -2.95 -0.58 1.16
C LYS A 48 -3.29 -1.63 2.21
N ALA A 49 -3.14 -2.92 1.88
CA ALA A 49 -3.36 -4.01 2.82
C ALA A 49 -2.41 -3.96 4.03
N GLY A 50 -1.22 -3.36 3.89
CA GLY A 50 -0.26 -3.15 4.98
C GLY A 50 -0.55 -1.93 5.88
N ILE A 51 -1.40 -0.99 5.45
CA ILE A 51 -1.68 0.25 6.21
C ILE A 51 -2.23 -0.04 7.62
N PRO A 52 -3.22 -0.94 7.83
CA PRO A 52 -3.74 -1.20 9.17
C PRO A 52 -2.67 -1.65 10.17
N ALA A 53 -1.74 -2.51 9.73
CA ALA A 53 -0.63 -2.97 10.57
C ALA A 53 0.35 -1.82 10.91
N LEU A 54 0.60 -0.92 9.96
CA LEU A 54 1.41 0.28 10.18
C LEU A 54 0.76 1.23 11.19
N LEU A 55 -0.55 1.46 11.07
CA LEU A 55 -1.30 2.29 12.02
C LEU A 55 -1.22 1.73 13.44
N LYS A 56 -1.47 0.42 13.62
CA LYS A 56 -1.32 -0.28 14.91
C LYS A 56 0.09 -0.12 15.48
N LYS A 57 1.12 -0.31 14.66
CA LYS A 57 2.53 -0.16 15.07
C LYS A 57 2.84 1.22 15.65
N HIS A 58 2.19 2.27 15.15
CA HIS A 58 2.43 3.65 15.55
C HIS A 58 1.40 4.19 16.55
N GLY A 59 0.48 3.35 17.05
CA GLY A 59 -0.54 3.79 18.01
C GLY A 59 -1.56 4.76 17.41
N VAL A 60 -1.77 4.71 16.10
CA VAL A 60 -2.76 5.53 15.38
C VAL A 60 -3.96 4.64 15.05
N GLU A 61 -5.17 5.09 15.33
CA GLU A 61 -6.38 4.29 15.09
C GLU A 61 -7.08 4.64 13.77
N ALA A 62 -6.95 5.89 13.32
CA ALA A 62 -7.41 6.33 12.03
C ALA A 62 -6.41 7.27 11.35
N TRP A 63 -6.34 7.21 10.03
CA TRP A 63 -5.54 8.13 9.23
C TRP A 63 -6.38 8.70 8.10
N VAL A 64 -6.45 10.04 8.06
CA VAL A 64 -7.20 10.77 7.05
C VAL A 64 -6.26 11.45 6.08
N ILE A 65 -6.42 11.16 4.79
CA ILE A 65 -5.70 11.82 3.72
C ILE A 65 -6.69 12.72 2.99
N SER A 66 -6.47 14.03 2.95
CA SER A 66 -7.31 14.95 2.17
C SER A 66 -6.49 15.63 1.09
N GLN A 67 -6.83 15.39 -0.16
CA GLN A 67 -6.10 15.85 -1.33
C GLN A 67 -6.92 16.90 -2.06
N ARG A 68 -6.26 17.98 -2.50
CA ARG A 68 -6.82 18.94 -3.45
C ARG A 68 -6.18 18.76 -4.81
N GLU A 69 -6.94 19.08 -5.85
CA GLU A 69 -6.41 19.14 -7.21
C GLU A 69 -5.20 20.08 -7.28
N TYR A 70 -4.07 19.57 -7.79
CA TYR A 70 -2.78 20.27 -7.90
C TYR A 70 -2.12 20.64 -6.56
N ALA A 71 -2.62 20.11 -5.45
CA ALA A 71 -2.03 20.25 -4.12
C ALA A 71 -2.09 18.88 -3.43
N GLU A 72 -1.54 17.86 -4.11
CA GLU A 72 -1.46 16.51 -3.59
C GLU A 72 -0.31 16.32 -2.61
N GLU A 73 -0.60 15.68 -1.48
CA GLU A 73 0.39 15.12 -0.58
C GLU A 73 1.20 14.05 -1.31
N THR A 74 2.48 13.93 -0.95
CA THR A 74 3.40 12.96 -1.57
C THR A 74 2.86 11.52 -1.53
N VAL A 75 2.13 11.18 -0.48
CA VAL A 75 1.56 9.84 -0.27
C VAL A 75 0.44 9.49 -1.25
N PHE A 76 -0.24 10.48 -1.84
CA PHE A 76 -1.31 10.24 -2.81
C PHE A 76 -0.81 9.48 -4.04
N TRP A 77 0.38 9.81 -4.53
CA TRP A 77 1.00 9.15 -5.68
C TRP A 77 1.28 7.68 -5.43
N SER A 78 1.48 7.32 -4.16
CA SER A 78 1.62 5.94 -3.74
C SER A 78 0.28 5.20 -3.67
N LEU A 79 -0.82 5.86 -3.32
CA LEU A 79 -2.08 5.17 -2.99
C LEU A 79 -3.15 5.24 -4.08
N LYS A 80 -3.02 6.14 -5.05
CA LYS A 80 -4.00 6.33 -6.12
C LYS A 80 -4.01 5.14 -7.11
N PRO A 81 -5.13 4.95 -7.84
CA PRO A 81 -5.14 4.09 -9.02
C PRO A 81 -4.11 4.56 -10.07
N ALA A 82 -3.49 3.62 -10.78
CA ALA A 82 -2.51 3.90 -11.82
C ALA A 82 -3.06 4.82 -12.93
N SER A 83 -4.34 4.65 -13.27
CA SER A 83 -5.04 5.45 -14.28
C SER A 83 -5.42 6.87 -13.83
N THR A 84 -5.35 7.17 -12.53
CA THR A 84 -5.67 8.50 -12.01
C THR A 84 -4.48 9.44 -12.22
N PHE A 85 -4.65 10.52 -12.99
CA PHE A 85 -3.54 11.44 -13.25
C PHE A 85 -3.25 12.40 -12.09
N SER A 86 -4.28 12.96 -11.45
CA SER A 86 -4.20 13.91 -10.33
C SER A 86 -5.35 13.70 -9.36
N ALA A 87 -5.31 14.31 -8.17
CA ALA A 87 -6.42 14.29 -7.23
C ALA A 87 -7.55 15.16 -7.77
N ARG A 88 -8.44 14.61 -8.59
CA ARG A 88 -9.53 15.40 -9.17
C ARG A 88 -10.43 15.96 -8.06
N ARG A 89 -10.67 17.27 -8.07
CA ARG A 89 -11.48 17.99 -7.07
C ARG A 89 -10.91 17.87 -5.64
N ARG A 90 -11.60 17.10 -4.78
CA ARG A 90 -11.16 16.72 -3.44
C ARG A 90 -11.24 15.20 -3.34
N THR A 91 -10.11 14.56 -3.05
CA THR A 91 -10.05 13.13 -2.76
C THR A 91 -9.74 12.98 -1.28
N THR A 92 -10.69 12.47 -0.51
CA THR A 92 -10.50 12.21 0.92
C THR A 92 -10.51 10.71 1.16
N CYS A 93 -9.44 10.16 1.72
CA CYS A 93 -9.32 8.76 2.07
C CYS A 93 -9.29 8.58 3.58
N LEU A 94 -9.94 7.53 4.07
CA LEU A 94 -9.89 7.10 5.46
C LEU A 94 -9.36 5.67 5.52
N PHE A 95 -8.32 5.48 6.32
CA PHE A 95 -7.78 4.18 6.69
C PHE A 95 -7.91 3.98 8.19
N LEU A 96 -8.29 2.78 8.60
CA LEU A 96 -8.48 2.43 10.00
C LEU A 96 -7.53 1.29 10.40
N ALA A 97 -7.02 1.37 11.63
CA ALA A 97 -6.25 0.28 12.22
C ALA A 97 -7.11 -0.98 12.36
N GLU A 98 -8.35 -0.81 12.82
CA GLU A 98 -9.37 -1.87 12.80
C GLU A 98 -10.41 -1.57 11.70
N PRO A 99 -10.58 -2.45 10.70
CA PRO A 99 -11.56 -2.23 9.64
C PRO A 99 -13.00 -2.24 10.19
N LEU A 100 -13.89 -1.48 9.55
CA LEU A 100 -15.32 -1.51 9.89
C LEU A 100 -15.95 -2.84 9.49
N ALA A 101 -16.98 -3.27 10.21
CA ALA A 101 -17.85 -4.33 9.75
C ALA A 101 -18.42 -3.94 8.38
N ALA A 102 -18.27 -4.82 7.39
CA ALA A 102 -18.84 -4.63 6.07
C ALA A 102 -20.37 -4.56 6.24
N LEU A 103 -20.98 -3.48 5.73
CA LEU A 103 -22.43 -3.43 5.64
C LEU A 103 -22.86 -4.51 4.64
N SER A 104 -23.41 -5.60 5.16
CA SER A 104 -24.10 -6.60 4.36
C SER A 104 -25.36 -5.96 3.78
N SER A 105 -25.30 -5.51 2.52
CA SER A 105 -26.42 -4.94 1.77
C SER A 105 -27.45 -6.00 1.33
N SER A 106 -27.59 -7.08 2.09
CA SER A 106 -28.52 -8.17 1.82
C SER A 106 -29.40 -8.40 3.05
N THR A 107 -30.71 -8.16 2.89
CA THR A 107 -31.79 -8.42 3.85
C THR A 107 -31.95 -9.91 4.24
N SER A 108 -31.05 -10.78 3.80
CA SER A 108 -31.00 -12.18 4.26
C SER A 108 -30.06 -12.26 5.45
N SER A 109 -30.57 -12.74 6.59
CA SER A 109 -29.76 -13.15 7.73
C SER A 109 -28.54 -13.95 7.25
N PRO A 110 -27.33 -13.67 7.76
CA PRO A 110 -26.17 -14.42 7.35
C PRO A 110 -26.35 -15.90 7.71
N PRO A 111 -25.95 -16.86 6.84
CA PRO A 111 -25.99 -18.27 7.18
C PRO A 111 -25.16 -18.53 8.44
N GLU A 112 -25.63 -19.41 9.34
CA GLU A 112 -24.88 -19.82 10.53
C GLU A 112 -23.48 -20.26 10.11
N GLY A 113 -22.47 -19.53 10.59
CA GLY A 113 -21.05 -19.74 10.24
C GLY A 113 -20.43 -18.68 9.32
N SER A 114 -21.16 -17.64 8.88
CA SER A 114 -20.53 -16.53 8.16
C SER A 114 -19.72 -15.65 9.11
N PHE A 115 -18.42 -15.53 8.89
CA PHE A 115 -17.60 -14.53 9.55
C PHE A 115 -18.04 -13.13 9.12
N ALA A 116 -18.12 -12.19 10.07
CA ALA A 116 -18.35 -10.79 9.75
C ALA A 116 -17.26 -10.34 8.77
N SER A 117 -17.63 -10.06 7.53
CA SER A 117 -16.72 -9.44 6.57
C SER A 117 -16.38 -8.06 7.10
N THR A 118 -15.11 -7.67 7.06
CA THR A 118 -14.67 -6.34 7.47
C THR A 118 -14.02 -5.65 6.28
N GLN A 119 -14.23 -4.35 6.13
CA GLN A 119 -13.78 -3.60 4.97
C GLN A 119 -13.24 -2.22 5.36
N GLN A 120 -12.15 -1.84 4.73
CA GLN A 120 -11.59 -0.49 4.86
C GLN A 120 -12.51 0.55 4.18
N PRO A 121 -12.74 1.73 4.79
CA PRO A 121 -13.63 2.75 4.24
C PRO A 121 -13.24 3.25 2.83
N GLY A 122 -11.95 3.39 2.56
CA GLY A 122 -11.43 3.76 1.24
C GLY A 122 -11.44 5.27 0.98
N CYS A 123 -11.53 5.66 -0.29
CA CYS A 123 -11.44 7.05 -0.75
C CYS A 123 -12.76 7.54 -1.36
N VAL A 124 -13.17 8.75 -1.00
CA VAL A 124 -14.31 9.46 -1.57
C VAL A 124 -13.80 10.65 -2.39
N VAL A 125 -14.30 10.79 -3.63
CA VAL A 125 -13.93 11.88 -4.54
C VAL A 125 -15.15 12.78 -4.76
N GLY A 126 -15.04 14.06 -4.46
CA GLY A 126 -16.14 15.00 -4.59
C GLY A 126 -15.72 16.46 -4.44
N TRP A 127 -16.64 17.37 -4.65
CA TRP A 127 -16.42 18.83 -4.45
C TRP A 127 -17.42 19.43 -3.46
N THR A 128 -18.49 18.70 -3.19
CA THR A 128 -19.59 19.01 -2.29
C THR A 128 -19.25 18.70 -0.82
N SER A 129 -20.13 19.12 0.09
CA SER A 129 -19.99 18.88 1.54
C SER A 129 -20.30 17.45 1.96
N ASP A 130 -20.96 16.68 1.10
CA ASP A 130 -21.27 15.26 1.25
C ASP A 130 -20.03 14.40 1.56
N VAL A 131 -18.88 14.70 0.96
CA VAL A 131 -17.59 14.04 1.24
C VAL A 131 -17.28 14.07 2.74
N TRP A 132 -17.51 15.20 3.39
CA TRP A 132 -17.28 15.37 4.82
C TRP A 132 -18.34 14.69 5.67
N ALA A 133 -19.60 14.68 5.22
CA ALA A 133 -20.67 13.97 5.92
C ALA A 133 -20.42 12.45 5.93
N THR A 134 -20.02 11.88 4.80
CA THR A 134 -19.64 10.46 4.70
C THR A 134 -18.44 10.14 5.58
N LEU A 135 -17.37 10.93 5.50
CA LEU A 135 -16.19 10.73 6.34
C LEU A 135 -16.53 10.79 7.83
N LYS A 136 -17.33 11.79 8.23
CA LYS A 136 -17.77 11.98 9.61
C LYS A 136 -18.54 10.74 10.11
N SER A 137 -19.50 10.26 9.33
CA SER A 137 -20.27 9.06 9.68
C SER A 137 -19.38 7.83 9.86
N GLN A 138 -18.35 7.66 9.02
CA GLN A 138 -17.39 6.55 9.14
C GLN A 138 -16.50 6.70 10.38
N LEU A 139 -16.04 7.90 10.70
CA LEU A 139 -15.24 8.18 11.90
C LEU A 139 -16.06 7.98 13.18
N GLU A 140 -17.32 8.42 13.20
CA GLU A 140 -18.22 8.19 14.34
C GLU A 140 -18.49 6.69 14.57
N ALA A 141 -18.64 5.92 13.48
CA ALA A 141 -18.82 4.47 13.57
C ALA A 141 -17.56 3.75 14.08
N ALA A 142 -16.36 4.23 13.70
CA ALA A 142 -15.10 3.67 14.16
C ALA A 142 -14.71 4.14 15.57
N ASN A 143 -15.14 5.34 15.97
CA ASN A 143 -14.82 6.02 17.23
C ASN A 143 -13.32 5.93 17.63
N PRO A 144 -12.39 6.35 16.76
CA PRO A 144 -10.96 6.21 17.02
C PRO A 144 -10.51 7.18 18.12
N ALA A 145 -9.68 6.71 19.04
CA ALA A 145 -9.06 7.56 20.07
C ALA A 145 -7.95 8.46 19.51
N THR A 146 -7.27 8.02 18.45
CA THR A 146 -6.16 8.76 17.82
C THR A 146 -6.35 8.84 16.30
N VAL A 147 -6.33 10.06 15.76
CA VAL A 147 -6.42 10.33 14.32
C VAL A 147 -5.15 11.06 13.86
N ALA A 148 -4.51 10.54 12.81
CA ALA A 148 -3.40 11.18 12.11
C ALA A 148 -3.84 11.85 10.81
#